data_AF-A0A652NVQ1-F1
#
_entry.id   AF-A0A652NVQ1-F1
#
_cell.length_a   1.000
_cell.length_b   1.000
_cell.length_c   1.000
_cell.angle_alpha   90.00
_cell.angle_beta   90.00
_cell.angle_gamma   90.00
#
_symmetry.space_group_name_H-M   'P 1'
#
loop_
_entity.id
_entity.type
_entity.pdbx_description
1 polymer ?
#
loop_
_entity_poly.entity_id
_entity_poly.type
_entity_poly.pdbx_seq_one_letter_code
_entity_poly.pdbx_strand_id
1 'polypeptide(L)'
;MAIHTAADEYRLANFYFESKAYSDAARMLEGVLAEEPANLSVRLLLARSYYHSAQLSRAEAQLRVILDAAPAEDYARLMLGRTLERQGRAEEARPHLRLAAAMTGEDL
;
A
#
# COMPACT_ATOMS: atom_id res chain seq x y z
N MET A 1 -25.91 18.22 0.37
CA MET A 1 -24.87 17.27 -0.08
C MET A 1 -23.54 17.94 0.26
N ALA A 2 -22.80 17.44 1.25
CA ALA A 2 -21.51 18.02 1.57
C ALA A 2 -20.53 17.67 0.45
N ILE A 3 -19.88 18.68 -0.14
CA ILE A 3 -18.77 18.46 -1.08
C ILE A 3 -17.57 18.14 -0.19
N HIS A 4 -17.17 16.87 -0.15
CA HIS A 4 -15.94 16.47 0.52
C HIS A 4 -14.77 16.70 -0.44
N THR A 5 -13.65 17.19 0.08
CA THR A 5 -12.41 17.33 -0.69
C THR A 5 -11.61 16.03 -0.65
N ALA A 6 -10.70 15.80 -1.60
CA ALA A 6 -9.74 14.68 -1.56
C ALA A 6 -9.00 14.59 -0.21
N ALA A 7 -8.70 15.74 0.41
CA ALA A 7 -8.07 15.79 1.74
C ALA A 7 -9.01 15.32 2.87
N ASP A 8 -10.31 15.62 2.80
CA ASP A 8 -11.31 15.11 3.75
C ASP A 8 -11.49 13.60 3.58
N GLU A 9 -11.56 13.14 2.34
CA GLU A 9 -11.68 11.72 2.02
C GLU A 9 -10.43 10.94 2.47
N TYR A 10 -9.23 11.48 2.25
CA TYR A 10 -8.01 10.88 2.74
C TYR A 10 -7.97 10.77 4.27
N ARG A 11 -8.44 11.80 5.00
CA ARG A 11 -8.55 11.76 6.47
C ARG A 11 -9.52 10.69 6.93
N LEU A 12 -10.68 10.58 6.30
CA LEU A 12 -11.67 9.57 6.65
C LEU A 12 -11.20 8.16 6.29
N ALA A 13 -10.51 7.98 5.17
CA ALA A 13 -9.87 6.72 4.83
C ALA A 13 -8.83 6.28 5.86
N ASN A 14 -8.00 7.21 6.36
CA ASN A 14 -7.09 6.92 7.47
C ASN A 14 -7.85 6.47 8.71
N PHE A 15 -8.95 7.13 9.07
CA PHE A 15 -9.78 6.71 10.21
C PHE A 15 -10.31 5.28 10.03
N TYR A 16 -10.81 4.91 8.84
CA TYR A 16 -11.23 3.54 8.55
C TYR A 16 -10.07 2.56 8.64
N PHE A 17 -8.88 2.92 8.14
CA PHE A 17 -7.70 2.08 8.22
C PHE A 17 -7.29 1.79 9.67
N GLU A 18 -7.20 2.83 10.51
CA GLU A 18 -6.86 2.72 11.93
C GLU A 18 -7.93 1.93 12.70
N SER A 19 -9.20 2.04 12.29
CA SER A 19 -10.32 1.25 12.82
C SER A 19 -10.34 -0.20 12.30
N LYS A 20 -9.33 -0.62 11.53
CA LYS A 20 -9.23 -1.94 10.87
C LYS A 20 -10.35 -2.24 9.85
N ALA A 21 -11.11 -1.22 9.45
CA ALA A 21 -12.10 -1.29 8.38
C ALA A 21 -11.40 -1.13 7.01
N TYR A 22 -10.51 -2.07 6.70
CA TYR A 22 -9.58 -1.95 5.57
C TYR A 22 -10.26 -1.90 4.20
N SER A 23 -11.38 -2.61 4.03
CA SER A 23 -12.13 -2.58 2.77
C SER A 23 -12.80 -1.21 2.53
N ASP A 24 -13.30 -0.57 3.59
CA ASP A 24 -13.88 0.78 3.51
C ASP A 24 -12.80 1.82 3.25
N ALA A 25 -11.65 1.71 3.93
CA ALA A 25 -10.48 2.54 3.66
C ALA A 25 -10.04 2.44 2.19
N ALA A 26 -9.95 1.22 1.65
CA ALA A 26 -9.57 1.00 0.25
C ALA A 26 -10.56 1.67 -0.72
N ARG A 27 -11.87 1.48 -0.52
CA ARG A 27 -12.91 2.09 -1.37
C ARG A 27 -12.82 3.61 -1.41
N MET A 28 -12.52 4.23 -0.27
CA MET A 28 -12.33 5.68 -0.21
C MET A 28 -11.03 6.13 -0.91
N LEU A 29 -9.94 5.41 -0.68
CA LEU A 29 -8.63 5.75 -1.25
C LEU A 29 -8.59 5.58 -2.77
N GLU A 30 -9.42 4.69 -3.34
CA GLU A 30 -9.60 4.60 -4.79
C GLU A 30 -10.13 5.91 -5.39
N GLY A 31 -11.05 6.60 -4.71
CA GLY A 31 -11.57 7.91 -5.11
C GLY A 31 -10.49 8.99 -5.02
N VAL A 32 -9.82 9.09 -3.88
CA VAL A 32 -8.72 10.05 -3.67
C VAL A 32 -7.60 9.85 -4.71
N LEU A 33 -7.22 8.61 -4.99
CA LEU A 33 -6.18 8.31 -5.98
C LEU A 33 -6.60 8.64 -7.41
N ALA A 34 -7.90 8.62 -7.73
CA ALA A 34 -8.38 9.03 -9.04
C ALA A 34 -8.21 10.54 -9.27
N GLU A 35 -8.33 11.35 -8.21
CA GLU A 35 -8.07 12.80 -8.25
C GLU A 35 -6.56 13.10 -8.22
N GLU A 36 -5.79 12.31 -7.46
CA GLU A 36 -4.34 12.51 -7.27
C GLU A 36 -3.51 11.26 -7.64
N PRO A 37 -3.44 10.87 -8.93
CA PRO A 37 -2.87 9.58 -9.34
C PRO A 37 -1.37 9.40 -9.06
N ALA A 38 -0.64 10.51 -8.92
CA ALA A 38 0.79 10.54 -8.60
C ALA A 38 1.10 10.55 -7.10
N ASN A 39 0.08 10.62 -6.23
CA ASN A 39 0.29 10.70 -4.78
C ASN A 39 0.69 9.33 -4.21
N LEU A 40 1.99 9.14 -3.98
CA LEU A 40 2.54 7.89 -3.46
C LEU A 40 2.07 7.55 -2.04
N SER A 41 1.77 8.56 -1.21
CA SER A 41 1.24 8.34 0.15
C SER A 41 -0.16 7.73 0.13
N VAL A 42 -1.05 8.25 -0.74
CA VAL A 42 -2.39 7.68 -0.96
C VAL A 42 -2.26 6.25 -1.49
N ARG A 43 -1.38 6.04 -2.47
CA ARG A 43 -1.15 4.72 -3.06
C ARG A 43 -0.62 3.71 -2.04
N LEU A 44 0.27 4.13 -1.14
CA LEU A 44 0.82 3.28 -0.09
C LEU A 44 -0.26 2.88 0.93
N LEU A 45 -1.08 3.83 1.38
CA LEU A 45 -2.18 3.52 2.28
C LEU A 45 -3.23 2.60 1.61
N LEU A 46 -3.49 2.79 0.31
CA LEU A 46 -4.35 1.91 -0.46
C LEU A 46 -3.77 0.49 -0.55
N ALA A 47 -2.48 0.36 -0.84
CA ALA A 47 -1.80 -0.93 -0.86
C ALA A 47 -1.88 -1.66 0.49
N ARG A 48 -1.65 -0.96 1.60
CA ARG A 48 -1.79 -1.50 2.96
C ARG A 48 -3.22 -1.95 3.22
N SER A 49 -4.21 -1.15 2.82
CA SER A 49 -5.64 -1.47 2.96
C SER A 49 -6.00 -2.74 2.18
N TYR A 50 -5.52 -2.89 0.96
CA TYR A 50 -5.68 -4.12 0.19
C TYR A 50 -4.98 -5.32 0.82
N TYR A 51 -3.76 -5.15 1.32
CA TYR A 51 -3.03 -6.21 2.01
C TYR A 51 -3.85 -6.73 3.21
N HIS A 52 -4.29 -5.86 4.10
CA HIS A 52 -5.02 -6.27 5.30
C HIS A 52 -6.42 -6.81 5.01
N SER A 53 -7.07 -6.40 3.92
CA SER A 53 -8.33 -6.98 3.44
C SER A 53 -8.16 -8.22 2.53
N ALA A 54 -6.96 -8.79 2.46
CA ALA A 54 -6.62 -9.98 1.66
C ALA A 54 -6.81 -9.82 0.13
N GLN A 55 -6.91 -8.59 -0.38
CA GLN A 55 -6.93 -8.26 -1.80
C GLN A 55 -5.50 -8.17 -2.36
N LEU A 56 -4.73 -9.26 -2.24
CA LEU A 56 -3.28 -9.24 -2.39
C LEU A 56 -2.80 -8.83 -3.79
N SER A 57 -3.48 -9.25 -4.86
CA SER A 57 -3.13 -8.85 -6.23
C SER A 57 -3.28 -7.35 -6.46
N ARG A 58 -4.26 -6.72 -5.79
CA ARG A 58 -4.44 -5.26 -5.86
C ARG A 58 -3.36 -4.54 -5.06
N ALA A 59 -2.99 -5.05 -3.88
CA ALA A 59 -1.88 -4.53 -3.09
C ALA A 59 -0.56 -4.55 -3.89
N GLU A 60 -0.23 -5.70 -4.49
CA GLU A 60 0.95 -5.90 -5.32
C GLU A 60 1.01 -4.89 -6.47
N ALA A 61 -0.09 -4.68 -7.19
CA ALA A 61 -0.16 -3.71 -8.28
C ALA A 61 0.18 -2.29 -7.82
N GLN A 62 -0.37 -1.85 -6.69
CA GLN A 62 -0.08 -0.52 -6.14
C GLN A 62 1.38 -0.39 -5.69
N LEU A 63 1.93 -1.43 -5.03
CA LEU A 63 3.31 -1.42 -4.53
C LEU A 63 4.33 -1.39 -5.66
N ARG A 64 4.08 -2.08 -6.78
CA ARG A 64 4.94 -2.00 -7.95
C ARG A 64 4.99 -0.60 -8.55
N VAL A 65 3.84 0.09 -8.62
CA VAL A 65 3.81 1.48 -9.10
C VAL A 65 4.60 2.41 -8.18
N ILE A 66 4.51 2.22 -6.86
CA ILE A 66 5.31 3.00 -5.90
C ILE A 66 6.81 2.76 -6.16
N LEU A 67 7.23 1.51 -6.32
CA LEU A 67 8.65 1.17 -6.49
C LEU A 67 9.22 1.54 -7.87
N ASP A 68 8.37 1.68 -8.88
CA ASP A 68 8.77 2.22 -10.19
C ASP A 68 9.06 3.73 -10.07
N ALA A 69 8.22 4.48 -9.35
CA ALA A 69 8.38 5.91 -9.14
C ALA A 69 9.43 6.26 -8.07
N ALA A 70 9.53 5.46 -7.01
CA ALA A 70 10.41 5.65 -5.86
C ALA A 70 11.10 4.33 -5.47
N PRO A 71 12.16 3.92 -6.19
CA PRO A 71 12.86 2.66 -5.92
C PRO A 71 13.47 2.56 -4.51
N ALA A 72 13.75 3.70 -3.87
CA ALA A 72 14.34 3.78 -2.53
C ALA A 72 13.30 3.74 -1.39
N GLU A 73 12.02 3.56 -1.68
CA GLU A 73 10.97 3.40 -0.66
C GLU A 73 11.05 1.99 -0.04
N ASP A 74 11.77 1.86 1.07
CA ASP A 74 12.05 0.60 1.77
C ASP A 74 10.76 -0.03 2.32
N TYR A 75 9.82 0.76 2.85
CA TYR A 75 8.59 0.23 3.40
C TYR A 75 7.66 -0.36 2.32
N ALA A 76 7.56 0.28 1.15
CA ALA A 76 6.84 -0.30 0.01
C ALA A 76 7.50 -1.60 -0.48
N ARG A 77 8.84 -1.66 -0.43
CA ARG A 77 9.61 -2.86 -0.79
C ARG A 77 9.35 -4.01 0.18
N LEU A 78 9.36 -3.74 1.47
CA LEU A 78 8.97 -4.68 2.52
C LEU A 78 7.54 -5.20 2.32
N MET A 79 6.59 -4.28 2.10
CA MET A 79 5.18 -4.63 1.87
C MET A 79 4.99 -5.48 0.61
N LEU A 80 5.77 -5.25 -0.45
CA LEU A 80 5.72 -6.08 -1.66
C LEU A 80 6.18 -7.51 -1.36
N GLY A 81 7.31 -7.66 -0.65
CA GLY A 81 7.79 -8.97 -0.19
C GLY A 81 6.71 -9.73 0.60
N ARG A 82 6.15 -9.11 1.64
CA ARG A 82 5.10 -9.72 2.47
C ARG A 82 3.82 -10.05 1.69
N THR A 83 3.47 -9.21 0.72
CA THR A 83 2.31 -9.45 -0.16
C THR A 83 2.53 -10.70 -1.02
N LEU A 84 3.72 -10.83 -1.62
CA LEU A 84 4.11 -11.99 -2.42
C LEU A 84 4.15 -13.28 -1.58
N GLU A 85 4.67 -13.23 -0.35
CA GLU A 85 4.64 -14.39 0.56
C GLU A 85 3.21 -14.84 0.87
N ARG A 86 2.30 -13.91 1.18
CA ARG A 86 0.88 -14.25 1.43
C ARG A 86 0.15 -14.76 0.19
N GLN A 87 0.66 -14.48 -1.01
CA GLN A 87 0.19 -15.09 -2.25
C GLN A 87 0.81 -16.48 -2.52
N GLY A 88 1.71 -16.96 -1.66
CA GLY A 88 2.43 -18.23 -1.86
C GLY A 88 3.63 -18.12 -2.82
N ARG A 89 4.08 -16.90 -3.14
CA ARG A 89 5.15 -16.62 -4.11
C ARG A 89 6.47 -16.27 -3.40
N ALA A 90 6.91 -17.14 -2.50
CA ALA A 90 8.06 -16.91 -1.62
C ALA A 90 9.37 -16.64 -2.39
N GLU A 91 9.60 -17.36 -3.50
CA GLU A 91 10.80 -17.16 -4.33
C GLU A 91 10.88 -15.74 -4.92
N GLU A 92 9.74 -15.16 -5.30
CA GLU A 92 9.66 -13.79 -5.80
C GLU A 92 9.75 -12.76 -4.66
N ALA A 93 9.24 -13.10 -3.47
CA ALA A 93 9.31 -12.24 -2.29
C ALA A 93 10.75 -12.04 -1.78
N ARG A 94 11.54 -13.11 -1.77
CA ARG A 94 12.88 -13.16 -1.17
C ARG A 94 13.81 -12.00 -1.56
N PRO A 95 13.99 -11.64 -2.86
CA PRO A 95 14.82 -10.49 -3.23
C PRO A 95 14.30 -9.16 -2.69
N HIS A 96 12.98 -8.97 -2.56
CA HIS A 96 12.40 -7.74 -2.01
C HIS A 96 12.64 -7.63 -0.51
N LEU A 97 12.41 -8.71 0.26
CA LEU A 97 12.63 -8.74 1.70
C LEU A 97 14.10 -8.54 2.06
N ARG A 98 15.01 -9.24 1.37
CA ARG A 98 16.46 -9.07 1.57
C ARG A 98 16.92 -7.65 1.32
N LEU A 99 16.38 -6.99 0.28
CA LEU A 99 16.76 -5.61 -0.01
C LEU A 99 16.16 -4.64 1.02
N ALA A 100 14.92 -4.85 1.47
CA ALA A 100 14.33 -4.05 2.53
C ALA A 100 15.15 -4.15 3.85
N ALA A 101 15.51 -5.37 4.26
CA ALA A 101 16.39 -5.63 5.41
C ALA A 101 17.72 -4.88 5.31
N ALA A 102 18.36 -4.93 4.14
CA ALA A 102 19.62 -4.22 3.90
C ALA A 102 19.47 -2.69 3.93
N MET A 103 18.30 -2.15 3.60
CA MET A 103 18.03 -0.70 3.62
C MET A 103 17.71 -0.18 5.02
N THR A 104 17.02 -0.97 5.85
CA THR A 104 16.62 -0.58 7.22
C THR A 104 17.62 -1.01 8.29
N GLY A 105 18.53 -1.95 7.99
CA GLY A 105 19.43 -2.56 8.96
C GLY A 105 18.73 -3.57 9.88
N GLU A 106 17.52 -4.00 9.53
CA GLU A 106 16.76 -5.03 10.24
C GLU A 106 17.07 -6.41 9.67
N ASP A 107 17.22 -7.42 10.54
CA ASP A 107 17.17 -8.82 10.14
C ASP A 107 15.70 -9.25 10.05
N LEU A 108 15.16 -9.28 8.82
CA LEU A 108 13.77 -9.64 8.50
C LEU A 108 13.57 -11.13 8.23
#